data_AF-A0A3C0I496-F1
#
_entry.id   AF-A0A3C0I496-F1
#
_cell.length_a   1.000
_cell.length_b   1.000
_cell.length_c   1.000
_cell.angle_alpha   90.00
_cell.angle_beta   90.00
_cell.angle_gamma   90.00
#
_symmetry.space_group_name_H-M   'P 1'
#
loop_
_entity.id
_entity.type
_entity.pdbx_description
1 polymer ?
#
loop_
_entity_poly.entity_id
_entity_poly.type
_entity_poly.pdbx_seq_one_letter_code
_entity_poly.pdbx_strand_id
1 'polypeptide(L)'
;MAKKEPPCQCKKGERVLLVEGKNDCHVIRMLCKEHQLSENLFCIYDCDGDENVLPELEIRINQDLQLRPKVIGIVLDADMPEEKPDIMVRWQQLSDKLKKYGYTLPTQPDKQGTIHQNVGKYPRIGIWLMPNNQDTGMLEDFLKKLALPDTLATAQSCVKCAHRRKVTHFKEVHLSKAEIYTYLAWQDEPGKPFGIAITAHTLQPKTKMACIFIEWLNRLFVG
;
A
#
# COMPACT_ATOMS: atom_id res chain seq x y z
N MET A 1 -3.15 14.70 29.15
CA MET A 1 -2.54 14.59 27.81
C MET A 1 -2.70 13.16 27.32
N ALA A 2 -3.48 12.91 26.26
CA ALA A 2 -3.57 11.58 25.67
C ALA A 2 -2.20 11.19 25.13
N LYS A 3 -1.65 10.04 25.54
CA LYS A 3 -0.43 9.50 24.95
C LYS A 3 -0.68 9.33 23.45
N LYS A 4 0.10 10.01 22.60
CA LYS A 4 0.08 9.75 21.16
C LYS A 4 0.33 8.26 20.96
N GLU A 5 -0.59 7.56 20.30
CA GLU A 5 -0.36 6.17 19.93
C GLU A 5 0.91 6.09 19.07
N PRO A 6 1.73 5.04 19.24
CA PRO A 6 2.89 4.83 18.39
C PRO A 6 2.45 4.81 16.91
N PRO A 7 3.28 5.33 15.99
CA PRO A 7 2.94 5.36 14.57
C PRO A 7 2.58 3.94 14.10
N CYS A 8 1.56 3.85 13.24
CA CYS A 8 1.13 2.61 12.61
C CYS A 8 0.41 1.60 13.52
N GLN A 9 0.11 1.92 14.79
CA GLN A 9 -0.56 1.00 15.71
C GLN A 9 -1.94 1.50 16.15
N CYS A 10 -2.72 2.02 15.20
CA CYS A 10 -4.02 2.61 15.52
C CYS A 10 -5.00 1.59 16.13
N LYS A 11 -5.19 1.67 17.46
CA LYS A 11 -6.12 0.77 18.16
C LYS A 11 -7.56 1.27 18.12
N LYS A 12 -7.75 2.58 17.95
CA LYS A 12 -9.08 3.22 17.92
C LYS A 12 -9.09 4.39 16.93
N GLY A 13 -10.18 4.54 16.17
CA GLY A 13 -10.38 5.68 15.29
C GLY A 13 -11.60 5.53 14.40
N GLU A 14 -12.28 6.65 14.11
CA GLU A 14 -13.42 6.63 13.18
C GLU A 14 -13.01 6.33 11.73
N ARG A 15 -11.73 6.52 11.41
CA ARG A 15 -11.16 6.38 10.06
C ARG A 15 -9.81 5.67 10.17
N VAL A 16 -9.71 4.48 9.59
CA VAL A 16 -8.50 3.65 9.63
C VAL A 16 -8.07 3.22 8.23
N LEU A 17 -6.77 3.17 7.99
CA LEU A 17 -6.13 2.55 6.85
C LEU A 17 -5.37 1.30 7.32
N LEU A 18 -5.77 0.13 6.83
CA LEU A 18 -5.07 -1.13 7.06
C LEU A 18 -3.98 -1.29 6.01
N VAL A 19 -2.77 -1.62 6.45
CA VAL A 19 -1.60 -1.84 5.58
C VAL A 19 -0.90 -3.12 6.01
N GLU A 20 -0.18 -3.76 5.09
CA GLU A 20 0.49 -5.04 5.35
C GLU A 20 1.63 -4.90 6.35
N GLY A 21 2.48 -3.89 6.18
CA GLY A 21 3.67 -3.75 7.00
C GLY A 21 4.04 -2.33 7.39
N LYS A 22 5.04 -2.27 8.26
CA LYS A 22 5.64 -1.02 8.74
C LYS A 22 6.21 -0.14 7.61
N ASN A 23 6.75 -0.76 6.55
CA ASN A 23 7.29 -0.03 5.40
C ASN A 23 6.18 0.74 4.66
N ASP A 24 5.03 0.10 4.41
CA ASP A 24 3.85 0.73 3.82
C ASP A 24 3.41 1.92 4.63
N CYS A 25 3.27 1.74 5.95
CA CYS A 25 2.88 2.83 6.83
C CYS A 25 3.83 4.03 6.72
N HIS A 26 5.15 3.80 6.74
CA HIS A 26 6.12 4.88 6.63
C HIS A 26 6.08 5.57 5.26
N VAL A 27 5.96 4.82 4.17
CA VAL A 27 5.83 5.36 2.81
C VAL A 27 4.59 6.23 2.70
N ILE A 28 3.43 5.71 3.12
CA ILE A 28 2.15 6.40 3.02
C ILE A 28 2.16 7.68 3.86
N ARG A 29 2.69 7.64 5.09
CA ARG A 29 2.82 8.85 5.93
C ARG A 29 3.66 9.93 5.27
N MET A 30 4.78 9.55 4.65
CA MET A 30 5.65 10.52 3.98
C MET A 30 5.00 11.07 2.72
N LEU A 31 4.29 10.25 1.93
CA LEU A 31 3.49 10.76 0.82
C LEU A 31 2.40 11.73 1.29
N CYS A 32 1.66 11.40 2.34
CA CYS A 32 0.67 12.32 2.91
C CYS A 32 1.30 13.66 3.30
N LYS A 33 2.48 13.64 3.93
CA LYS A 33 3.24 14.84 4.32
C LYS A 33 3.64 15.67 3.09
N GLU A 34 4.26 15.05 2.08
CA GLU A 34 4.69 15.73 0.85
C GLU A 34 3.50 16.28 0.03
N HIS A 35 2.31 15.72 0.20
CA HIS A 35 1.07 16.20 -0.40
C HIS A 35 0.20 17.06 0.51
N GLN A 36 0.69 17.42 1.70
CA GLN A 36 0.01 18.31 2.64
C GLN A 36 -1.37 17.78 3.08
N LEU A 37 -1.53 16.45 3.12
CA LEU A 37 -2.71 15.82 3.73
C LEU A 37 -2.62 15.96 5.25
N SER A 38 -3.74 16.29 5.89
CA SER A 38 -3.81 16.44 7.35
C SER A 38 -3.40 15.14 8.05
N GLU A 39 -2.44 15.23 8.99
CA GLU A 39 -1.94 14.07 9.74
C GLU A 39 -3.01 13.38 10.59
N ASN A 40 -4.12 14.07 10.88
CA ASN A 40 -5.23 13.57 11.69
C ASN A 40 -6.43 13.10 10.84
N LEU A 41 -6.27 13.04 9.51
CA LEU A 41 -7.37 12.68 8.61
C LEU A 41 -7.86 11.24 8.83
N PHE A 42 -6.92 10.34 9.07
CA PHE A 42 -7.12 8.93 9.37
C PHE A 42 -5.91 8.40 10.14
N CYS A 43 -6.04 7.24 10.75
CA CYS A 43 -4.92 6.55 11.37
C CYS A 43 -4.52 5.32 10.53
N ILE A 44 -3.26 4.90 10.61
CA ILE A 44 -2.76 3.70 9.94
C ILE A 44 -2.61 2.58 10.96
N TYR A 45 -3.02 1.36 10.58
CA TYR A 45 -2.81 0.14 11.32
C TYR A 45 -1.97 -0.83 10.48
N ASP A 46 -0.79 -1.15 10.98
CA ASP A 46 0.12 -2.18 10.49
C ASP A 46 -0.40 -3.54 10.93
N CYS A 47 -0.76 -4.38 9.95
CA CYS A 47 -1.30 -5.70 10.19
C CYS A 47 -0.22 -6.77 10.42
N ASP A 48 1.07 -6.42 10.30
CA ASP A 48 2.20 -7.34 10.47
C ASP A 48 2.11 -8.58 9.55
N GLY A 49 1.88 -8.33 8.25
CA GLY A 49 1.76 -9.34 7.20
C GLY A 49 0.48 -9.21 6.37
N ASP A 50 0.55 -9.65 5.11
CA ASP A 50 -0.58 -9.63 4.18
C ASP A 50 -1.70 -10.60 4.61
N GLU A 51 -1.30 -11.73 5.21
CA GLU A 51 -2.20 -12.74 5.76
C GLU A 51 -3.11 -12.20 6.88
N ASN A 52 -2.69 -11.12 7.54
CA ASN A 52 -3.37 -10.54 8.69
C ASN A 52 -4.33 -9.39 8.33
N VAL A 53 -4.18 -8.78 7.15
CA VAL A 53 -5.03 -7.65 6.73
C VAL A 53 -6.49 -8.06 6.55
N LEU A 54 -6.76 -9.20 5.89
CA LEU A 54 -8.13 -9.66 5.67
C LEU A 54 -8.82 -10.11 6.98
N PRO A 55 -8.16 -10.84 7.90
CA PRO A 55 -8.67 -11.05 9.26
C PRO A 55 -8.96 -9.74 10.01
N GLU A 56 -8.04 -8.78 10.00
CA GLU A 56 -8.20 -7.50 10.68
C GLU A 56 -9.39 -6.69 10.12
N LEU A 57 -9.56 -6.69 8.80
CA LEU A 57 -10.73 -6.10 8.14
C LEU A 57 -12.03 -6.68 8.69
N GLU A 58 -12.12 -8.01 8.79
CA GLU A 58 -13.31 -8.70 9.30
C GLU A 58 -13.57 -8.40 10.78
N ILE A 59 -12.51 -8.33 11.61
CA ILE A 59 -12.62 -7.91 13.00
C ILE A 59 -13.23 -6.51 13.07
N ARG A 60 -12.70 -5.55 12.30
CA ARG A 60 -13.16 -4.15 12.33
C ARG A 60 -14.56 -3.96 11.77
N ILE A 61 -14.95 -4.68 10.73
CA ILE A 61 -16.32 -4.64 10.19
C ILE A 61 -17.33 -5.15 11.24
N ASN A 62 -16.96 -6.19 12.00
CA ASN A 62 -17.84 -6.82 12.99
C ASN A 62 -17.80 -6.19 14.37
N GLN A 63 -16.91 -5.24 14.63
CA GLN A 63 -16.86 -4.51 15.91
C GLN A 63 -18.23 -3.93 16.29
N ASP A 64 -18.45 -3.77 17.59
CA ASP A 64 -19.62 -3.11 18.15
C ASP A 64 -19.82 -1.73 17.52
N LEU A 65 -21.08 -1.34 17.31
CA LEU A 65 -21.44 -0.10 16.59
C LEU A 65 -20.76 1.15 17.14
N GLN A 66 -20.50 1.19 18.45
CA GLN A 66 -19.85 2.33 19.12
C GLN A 66 -18.33 2.39 18.91
N LEU A 67 -17.70 1.26 18.57
CA LEU A 67 -16.25 1.14 18.40
C LEU A 67 -15.84 0.97 16.93
N ARG A 68 -16.79 0.57 16.08
CA ARG A 68 -16.59 0.34 14.66
C ARG A 68 -16.13 1.61 13.94
N PRO A 69 -15.07 1.55 13.11
CA PRO A 69 -14.72 2.65 12.23
C PRO A 69 -15.88 2.99 11.29
N LYS A 70 -16.03 4.27 10.96
CA LYS A 70 -16.96 4.75 9.92
C LYS A 70 -16.37 4.55 8.52
N VAL A 71 -15.04 4.64 8.40
CA VAL A 71 -14.31 4.46 7.13
C VAL A 71 -13.13 3.51 7.36
N ILE A 72 -13.01 2.50 6.49
CA ILE A 72 -11.86 1.59 6.46
C ILE A 72 -11.25 1.65 5.06
N GLY A 73 -9.99 2.05 4.98
CA GLY A 73 -9.13 1.86 3.80
C GLY A 73 -8.30 0.61 3.95
N ILE A 74 -7.99 -0.03 2.83
CA ILE A 74 -7.19 -1.25 2.76
C ILE A 74 -6.13 -1.04 1.67
N VAL A 75 -4.86 -1.27 2.00
CA VAL A 75 -3.75 -1.33 1.05
C VAL A 75 -3.16 -2.73 1.14
N LEU A 76 -3.08 -3.41 0.00
CA LEU A 76 -2.63 -4.79 -0.10
C LEU A 76 -1.70 -4.97 -1.30
N ASP A 77 -0.66 -5.77 -1.13
CA ASP A 77 0.12 -6.33 -2.21
C ASP A 77 -0.71 -7.34 -2.99
N ALA A 78 -0.39 -7.46 -4.28
CA ALA A 78 -1.05 -8.30 -5.26
C ALA A 78 -0.08 -9.33 -5.85
N ASP A 79 1.01 -9.64 -5.16
CA ASP A 79 2.07 -10.58 -5.56
C ASP A 79 1.81 -12.01 -5.04
N MET A 80 0.57 -12.48 -5.16
CA MET A 80 0.16 -13.80 -4.69
C MET A 80 1.07 -14.92 -5.21
N PRO A 81 1.44 -15.92 -4.38
CA PRO A 81 2.29 -17.04 -4.77
C PRO A 81 1.50 -18.03 -5.64
N GLU A 82 1.28 -17.67 -6.90
CA GLU A 82 0.71 -18.54 -7.93
C GLU A 82 1.73 -18.78 -9.05
N GLU A 83 1.59 -19.91 -9.77
CA GLU A 83 2.40 -20.19 -10.97
C GLU A 83 2.30 -19.07 -12.01
N LYS A 84 1.16 -18.37 -12.03
CA LYS A 84 0.94 -17.14 -12.80
C LYS A 84 0.27 -16.11 -11.89
N PRO A 85 1.00 -15.08 -11.43
CA PRO A 85 0.41 -14.02 -10.62
C PRO A 85 -0.75 -13.34 -11.36
N ASP A 86 -1.93 -13.31 -10.73
CA ASP A 86 -3.10 -12.60 -11.23
C ASP A 86 -3.73 -11.75 -10.13
N ILE A 87 -3.84 -10.44 -10.38
CA ILE A 87 -4.46 -9.47 -9.46
C ILE A 87 -5.93 -9.84 -9.17
N MET A 88 -6.60 -10.50 -10.12
CA MET A 88 -7.99 -10.91 -9.99
C MET A 88 -8.20 -11.93 -8.87
N VAL A 89 -7.17 -12.71 -8.52
CA VAL A 89 -7.25 -13.63 -7.38
C VAL A 89 -7.40 -12.85 -6.08
N ARG A 90 -6.53 -11.87 -5.82
CA ARG A 90 -6.60 -11.02 -4.63
C ARG A 90 -7.90 -10.18 -4.64
N TRP A 91 -8.33 -9.72 -5.81
CA TRP A 91 -9.61 -9.01 -5.98
C TRP A 91 -10.82 -9.89 -5.65
N GLN A 92 -10.83 -11.15 -6.08
CA GLN A 92 -11.89 -12.10 -5.81
C GLN A 92 -11.95 -12.47 -4.32
N GLN A 93 -10.80 -12.68 -3.67
CA GLN A 93 -10.73 -12.91 -2.22
C GLN A 93 -11.36 -11.77 -1.41
N LEU A 94 -11.05 -10.52 -1.78
CA LEU A 94 -11.67 -9.33 -1.18
C LEU A 94 -13.17 -9.27 -1.44
N SER A 95 -13.58 -9.51 -2.68
CA SER A 95 -14.99 -9.50 -3.11
C SER A 95 -15.82 -10.53 -2.34
N ASP A 96 -15.34 -11.77 -2.23
CA ASP A 96 -16.02 -12.86 -1.53
C ASP A 96 -16.14 -12.58 -0.03
N LYS A 97 -15.11 -12.00 0.58
CA LYS A 97 -15.13 -11.64 1.99
C LYS A 97 -16.11 -10.50 2.27
N LEU A 98 -16.11 -9.47 1.43
CA LEU A 98 -16.98 -8.29 1.59
C LEU A 98 -18.44 -8.57 1.22
N LYS A 99 -18.71 -9.51 0.31
CA LYS A 99 -20.07 -9.93 -0.07
C LYS A 99 -20.90 -10.42 1.12
N LYS A 100 -20.27 -11.04 2.12
CA LYS A 100 -20.91 -11.48 3.37
C LYS A 100 -21.55 -10.33 4.17
N TYR A 101 -21.06 -9.11 3.98
CA TYR A 101 -21.54 -7.90 4.64
C TYR A 101 -22.42 -7.04 3.73
N GLY A 102 -22.80 -7.54 2.55
CA GLY A 102 -23.68 -6.87 1.60
C GLY A 102 -22.97 -5.88 0.65
N TYR A 103 -21.64 -5.79 0.69
CA TYR A 103 -20.90 -5.02 -0.31
C TYR A 103 -20.90 -5.74 -1.65
N THR A 104 -21.08 -4.99 -2.73
CA THR A 104 -20.98 -5.50 -4.10
C THR A 104 -19.88 -4.73 -4.81
N LEU A 105 -18.69 -5.32 -4.88
CA LEU A 105 -17.55 -4.71 -5.58
C LEU A 105 -17.73 -4.79 -7.10
N PRO A 106 -17.11 -3.87 -7.86
CA PRO A 106 -17.08 -3.97 -9.32
C PRO A 106 -16.35 -5.23 -9.78
N THR A 107 -16.61 -5.64 -11.03
CA THR A 107 -15.99 -6.84 -11.63
C THR A 107 -14.47 -6.76 -11.70
N GLN A 108 -13.91 -5.55 -11.74
CA GLN A 108 -12.48 -5.28 -11.71
C GLN A 108 -12.18 -4.10 -10.79
N PRO A 109 -10.98 -4.06 -10.18
CA PRO A 109 -10.55 -2.90 -9.39
C PRO A 109 -10.52 -1.61 -10.23
N ASP A 110 -10.93 -0.49 -9.63
CA ASP A 110 -10.79 0.83 -10.26
C ASP A 110 -9.31 1.24 -10.27
N LYS A 111 -8.80 1.64 -11.43
CA LYS A 111 -7.44 2.17 -11.61
C LYS A 111 -7.12 3.36 -10.70
N GLN A 112 -8.13 4.12 -10.29
CA GLN A 112 -8.00 5.25 -9.36
C GLN A 112 -8.13 4.84 -7.89
N GLY A 113 -8.27 3.55 -7.60
CA GLY A 113 -8.56 3.01 -6.28
C GLY A 113 -10.07 2.92 -6.03
N THR A 114 -10.52 1.72 -5.67
CA THR A 114 -11.95 1.42 -5.49
C THR A 114 -12.46 1.99 -4.18
N ILE A 115 -13.66 2.57 -4.20
CA ILE A 115 -14.37 3.02 -3.00
C ILE A 115 -15.81 2.54 -3.10
N HIS A 116 -16.28 1.85 -2.06
CA HIS A 116 -17.69 1.49 -1.88
C HIS A 116 -18.27 2.26 -0.70
N GLN A 117 -19.46 2.83 -0.88
CA GLN A 117 -20.18 3.53 0.18
C GLN A 117 -20.58 2.57 1.33
N ASN A 118 -20.98 3.12 2.47
CA ASN A 118 -21.44 2.32 3.60
C ASN A 118 -22.66 1.46 3.22
N VAL A 119 -22.74 0.26 3.79
CA VAL A 119 -23.88 -0.66 3.59
C VAL A 119 -24.61 -0.82 4.92
N GLY A 120 -25.76 -0.15 5.05
CA GLY A 120 -26.50 -0.11 6.32
C GLY A 120 -25.62 0.38 7.47
N LYS A 121 -25.32 -0.52 8.41
CA LYS A 121 -24.48 -0.25 9.59
C LYS A 121 -22.97 -0.41 9.35
N TYR A 122 -22.56 -0.95 8.21
CA TYR A 122 -21.16 -1.29 7.93
C TYR A 122 -20.41 -0.10 7.30
N PRO A 123 -19.09 0.02 7.54
CA PRO A 123 -18.30 1.19 7.15
C PRO A 123 -18.29 1.49 5.65
N ARG A 124 -17.91 2.71 5.29
CA ARG A 124 -17.40 2.99 3.94
C ARG A 124 -16.07 2.27 3.75
N ILE A 125 -15.88 1.61 2.61
CA ILE A 125 -14.67 0.82 2.31
C ILE A 125 -13.92 1.44 1.15
N GLY A 126 -12.60 1.59 1.29
CA GLY A 126 -11.69 1.87 0.19
C GLY A 126 -10.67 0.75 0.05
N ILE A 127 -10.35 0.39 -1.20
CA ILE A 127 -9.38 -0.66 -1.52
C ILE A 127 -8.36 -0.10 -2.50
N TRP A 128 -7.09 -0.31 -2.17
CA TRP A 128 -5.95 -0.13 -3.05
C TRP A 128 -5.16 -1.43 -3.15
N LEU A 129 -4.94 -1.91 -4.37
CA LEU A 129 -4.03 -3.02 -4.63
C LEU A 129 -2.72 -2.46 -5.19
N MET A 130 -1.60 -2.81 -4.58
CA MET A 130 -0.29 -2.46 -5.11
C MET A 130 -0.03 -3.18 -6.44
N PRO A 131 0.77 -2.57 -7.33
CA PRO A 131 1.31 -1.21 -7.21
C PRO A 131 0.35 -0.12 -7.69
N ASN A 132 -0.73 -0.46 -8.42
CA ASN A 132 -1.51 0.51 -9.18
C ASN A 132 -2.98 0.12 -9.43
N ASN A 133 -3.51 -0.83 -8.68
CA ASN A 133 -4.82 -1.44 -8.84
C ASN A 133 -5.03 -2.26 -10.11
N GLN A 134 -4.03 -2.45 -10.98
CA GLN A 134 -4.21 -3.10 -12.28
C GLN A 134 -3.21 -4.23 -12.53
N ASP A 135 -1.99 -4.08 -12.04
CA ASP A 135 -0.92 -5.06 -12.19
C ASP A 135 -0.73 -5.83 -10.88
N THR A 136 -0.17 -7.04 -10.97
CA THR A 136 0.38 -7.74 -9.80
C THR A 136 1.66 -7.05 -9.34
N GLY A 137 1.93 -7.12 -8.04
CA GLY A 137 3.15 -6.59 -7.45
C GLY A 137 2.98 -6.15 -6.01
N MET A 138 4.05 -5.57 -5.48
CA MET A 138 4.19 -5.20 -4.08
C MET A 138 4.48 -3.72 -3.91
N LEU A 139 4.61 -3.26 -2.66
CA LEU A 139 5.07 -1.91 -2.33
C LEU A 139 6.31 -1.51 -3.14
N GLU A 140 7.30 -2.39 -3.28
CA GLU A 140 8.52 -2.07 -4.05
C GLU A 140 8.23 -1.74 -5.52
N ASP A 141 7.25 -2.37 -6.15
CA ASP A 141 6.83 -2.05 -7.52
C ASP A 141 6.12 -0.69 -7.61
N PHE A 142 5.39 -0.30 -6.55
CA PHE A 142 4.86 1.05 -6.43
C PHE A 142 6.01 2.07 -6.32
N LEU A 143 7.00 1.83 -5.47
CA LEU A 143 8.15 2.73 -5.30
C LEU A 143 8.98 2.89 -6.58
N LYS A 144 9.10 1.85 -7.41
CA LYS A 144 9.70 1.97 -8.75
C LYS A 144 9.00 3.02 -9.62
N LYS A 145 7.69 3.22 -9.48
CA LYS A 145 6.94 4.28 -10.20
C LYS A 145 7.24 5.70 -9.69
N LEU A 146 7.93 5.82 -8.55
CA LEU A 146 8.39 7.09 -7.96
C LEU A 146 9.87 7.34 -8.25
N ALA A 147 10.63 6.33 -8.70
CA ALA A 147 12.06 6.46 -8.97
C ALA A 147 12.36 7.27 -10.25
N LEU A 148 13.58 7.81 -10.34
CA LEU A 148 14.09 8.45 -11.56
C LEU A 148 14.24 7.39 -12.68
N PRO A 149 13.62 7.57 -13.86
CA PRO A 149 13.53 6.52 -14.88
C PRO A 149 14.88 5.95 -15.33
N ASP A 150 15.83 6.81 -15.70
CA ASP A 150 17.13 6.37 -16.25
C ASP A 150 17.98 5.67 -15.18
N THR A 151 17.98 6.20 -13.96
CA THR A 151 18.71 5.61 -12.83
C THR A 151 18.09 4.26 -12.43
N LEU A 152 16.76 4.15 -12.40
CA LEU A 152 16.08 2.88 -12.14
C LEU A 152 16.38 1.86 -13.24
N ALA A 153 16.26 2.22 -14.51
CA ALA A 153 16.56 1.33 -15.63
C ALA A 153 18.01 0.81 -15.59
N THR A 154 18.94 1.66 -15.16
CA THR A 154 20.35 1.27 -14.94
C THR A 154 20.48 0.28 -13.77
N ALA A 155 19.77 0.51 -12.67
CA ALA A 155 19.78 -0.38 -11.50
C ALA A 155 19.21 -1.77 -11.86
N GLN A 156 18.08 -1.80 -12.58
CA GLN A 156 17.47 -3.03 -13.08
C GLN A 156 18.42 -3.80 -14.02
N SER A 157 19.09 -3.09 -14.93
CA SER A 157 20.09 -3.69 -15.81
C SER A 157 21.27 -4.29 -15.03
N CYS A 158 21.72 -3.62 -13.97
CA CYS A 158 22.77 -4.10 -13.08
C CYS A 158 22.34 -5.37 -12.34
N VAL A 159 21.15 -5.36 -11.71
CA VAL A 159 20.58 -6.53 -11.02
C VAL A 159 20.42 -7.71 -11.99
N LYS A 160 19.86 -7.48 -13.18
CA LYS A 160 19.71 -8.51 -14.22
C LYS A 160 21.06 -9.06 -14.69
N CYS A 161 22.08 -8.23 -14.79
CA CYS A 161 23.44 -8.65 -15.13
C CYS A 161 24.05 -9.53 -14.02
N ALA A 162 23.96 -9.09 -12.77
CA ALA A 162 24.43 -9.85 -11.61
C ALA A 162 23.70 -11.20 -11.46
N HIS A 163 22.38 -11.21 -11.66
CA HIS A 163 21.56 -12.41 -11.60
C HIS A 163 21.96 -13.42 -12.69
N ARG A 164 22.11 -12.99 -13.94
CA ARG A 164 22.60 -13.85 -15.04
C ARG A 164 23.99 -14.42 -14.78
N ARG A 165 24.86 -13.64 -14.14
CA ARG A 165 26.21 -14.07 -13.74
C ARG A 165 26.19 -15.02 -12.54
N LYS A 166 25.03 -15.30 -11.95
CA LYS A 166 24.86 -16.14 -10.75
C LYS A 166 25.66 -15.64 -9.54
N VAL A 167 25.79 -14.32 -9.41
CA VAL A 167 26.48 -13.67 -8.28
C VAL A 167 25.51 -13.03 -7.28
N THR A 168 24.21 -13.31 -7.42
CA THR A 168 23.14 -12.84 -6.53
C THR A 168 22.62 -13.98 -5.67
N HIS A 169 22.16 -13.67 -4.46
CA HIS A 169 21.63 -14.65 -3.50
C HIS A 169 20.14 -14.42 -3.14
N PHE A 170 19.48 -13.43 -3.75
CA PHE A 170 18.07 -13.17 -3.51
C PHE A 170 17.19 -14.22 -4.22
N LYS A 171 16.01 -14.50 -3.66
CA LYS A 171 14.98 -15.34 -4.30
C LYS A 171 14.29 -14.56 -5.42
N GLU A 172 13.80 -15.25 -6.45
CA GLU A 172 13.13 -14.58 -7.59
C GLU A 172 11.97 -13.67 -7.17
N VAL A 173 11.20 -14.08 -6.16
CA VAL A 173 10.13 -13.30 -5.53
C VAL A 173 10.61 -12.00 -4.87
N HIS A 174 11.92 -11.82 -4.68
CA HIS A 174 12.54 -10.60 -4.15
C HIS A 174 13.24 -9.78 -5.24
N LEU A 175 13.01 -10.05 -6.53
CA LEU A 175 13.59 -9.29 -7.63
C LEU A 175 13.23 -7.80 -7.53
N SER A 176 11.95 -7.47 -7.30
CA SER A 176 11.51 -6.08 -7.15
C SER A 176 12.19 -5.36 -6.01
N LYS A 177 12.41 -6.07 -4.90
CA LYS A 177 13.19 -5.62 -3.76
C LYS A 177 14.65 -5.38 -4.14
N ALA A 178 15.30 -6.33 -4.80
CA ALA A 178 16.69 -6.16 -5.23
C ALA A 178 16.88 -4.95 -6.16
N GLU A 179 15.96 -4.72 -7.10
CA GLU A 179 15.99 -3.58 -8.02
C GLU A 179 15.87 -2.24 -7.29
N ILE A 180 14.87 -2.06 -6.44
CA ILE A 180 14.65 -0.77 -5.77
C ILE A 180 15.73 -0.47 -4.73
N TYR A 181 16.24 -1.48 -4.01
CA TYR A 181 17.34 -1.28 -3.07
C TYR A 181 18.66 -0.97 -3.80
N THR A 182 18.90 -1.55 -4.97
CA THR A 182 20.06 -1.18 -5.81
C THR A 182 19.96 0.25 -6.30
N TYR A 183 18.76 0.69 -6.72
CA TYR A 183 18.50 2.08 -7.06
C TYR A 183 18.80 3.03 -5.88
N LEU A 184 18.35 2.68 -4.67
CA LEU A 184 18.56 3.48 -3.45
C LEU A 184 20.03 3.53 -3.02
N ALA A 185 20.82 2.51 -3.33
CA ALA A 185 22.26 2.48 -3.04
C ALA A 185 23.07 3.50 -3.86
N TRP A 186 22.52 4.06 -4.94
CA TRP A 186 23.18 5.05 -5.79
C TRP A 186 22.74 6.49 -5.53
N GLN A 187 21.83 6.70 -4.58
CA GLN A 187 21.32 8.02 -4.24
C GLN A 187 22.26 8.76 -3.28
N ASP A 188 22.10 10.08 -3.20
CA ASP A 188 22.81 10.89 -2.21
C ASP A 188 22.37 10.49 -0.78
N GLU A 189 23.36 10.14 0.04
CA GLU A 189 23.26 9.25 1.19
C GLU A 189 22.65 7.86 0.83
N PRO A 190 23.52 6.89 0.46
CA PRO A 190 23.10 5.57 -0.01
C PRO A 190 22.24 4.77 0.96
N GLY A 191 21.26 4.05 0.41
CA GLY A 191 20.53 2.99 1.16
C GLY A 191 19.53 3.50 2.19
N LYS A 192 19.09 4.76 2.08
CA LYS A 192 18.04 5.33 2.93
C LYS A 192 16.77 4.45 2.95
N PRO A 193 16.13 4.27 4.12
CA PRO A 193 14.81 3.65 4.22
C PRO A 193 13.78 4.34 3.33
N PHE A 194 12.78 3.61 2.82
CA PHE A 194 11.81 4.10 1.83
C PHE A 194 11.12 5.42 2.21
N GLY A 195 10.66 5.54 3.46
CA GLY A 195 10.05 6.79 3.94
C GLY A 195 11.00 7.99 3.85
N ILE A 196 12.28 7.79 4.21
CA ILE A 196 13.29 8.85 4.16
C ILE A 196 13.62 9.20 2.70
N ALA A 197 13.70 8.19 1.82
CA ALA A 197 13.94 8.37 0.39
C ALA A 197 12.86 9.24 -0.30
N ILE A 198 11.60 9.17 0.14
CA ILE A 198 10.52 10.06 -0.32
C ILE A 198 10.79 11.51 0.09
N THR A 199 11.11 11.75 1.37
CA THR A 199 11.41 13.11 1.85
C THR A 199 12.69 13.69 1.28
N ALA A 200 13.68 12.83 0.99
CA ALA A 200 14.92 13.19 0.32
C ALA A 200 14.75 13.40 -1.19
N HIS A 201 13.53 13.23 -1.72
CA HIS A 201 13.20 13.36 -3.15
C HIS A 201 14.02 12.43 -4.06
N THR A 202 14.59 11.35 -3.51
CA THR A 202 15.22 10.29 -4.31
C THR A 202 14.14 9.33 -4.84
N LEU A 203 13.01 9.25 -4.15
CA LEU A 203 11.74 8.80 -4.69
C LEU A 203 10.83 10.03 -4.84
N GLN A 204 10.45 10.34 -6.08
CA GLN A 204 9.71 11.55 -6.44
C GLN A 204 8.27 11.48 -5.90
N PRO A 205 7.87 12.32 -4.92
CA PRO A 205 6.53 12.24 -4.35
C PRO A 205 5.43 12.76 -5.29
N LYS A 206 5.79 13.51 -6.35
CA LYS A 206 4.84 14.16 -7.27
C LYS A 206 4.68 13.43 -8.62
N THR A 207 5.03 12.14 -8.69
CA THR A 207 4.73 11.35 -9.89
C THR A 207 3.23 11.15 -10.06
N LYS A 208 2.80 10.85 -11.29
CA LYS A 208 1.39 10.53 -11.59
C LYS A 208 0.84 9.42 -10.69
N MET A 209 1.64 8.38 -10.41
CA MET A 209 1.20 7.27 -9.55
C MET A 209 0.97 7.71 -8.11
N ALA A 210 1.91 8.50 -7.55
CA ALA A 210 1.75 9.05 -6.21
C ALA A 210 0.55 9.99 -6.10
N CYS A 211 0.30 10.84 -7.11
CA CYS A 211 -0.88 11.70 -7.15
C CYS A 211 -2.18 10.88 -7.15
N ILE A 212 -2.30 9.83 -7.97
CA ILE A 212 -3.50 8.97 -8.01
C ILE A 212 -3.74 8.31 -6.65
N PHE A 213 -2.68 7.79 -6.01
CA PHE A 213 -2.79 7.17 -4.68
C PHE A 213 -3.26 8.17 -3.61
N ILE A 214 -2.72 9.38 -3.63
CA ILE A 214 -3.09 10.44 -2.68
C ILE A 214 -4.52 10.95 -2.92
N GLU A 215 -4.91 11.10 -4.19
CA GLU A 215 -6.29 11.44 -4.56
C GLU A 215 -7.28 10.38 -4.07
N TRP A 216 -6.93 9.09 -4.15
CA TRP A 216 -7.73 8.01 -3.56
C TRP A 216 -7.87 8.17 -2.04
N LEU A 217 -6.78 8.39 -1.31
CA LEU A 217 -6.82 8.62 0.15
C LEU A 217 -7.72 9.81 0.50
N ASN A 218 -7.60 10.91 -0.24
CA ASN A 218 -8.45 12.10 -0.05
C ASN A 218 -9.93 11.79 -0.32
N ARG A 219 -10.25 11.15 -1.46
CA ARG A 219 -11.64 10.76 -1.77
C ARG A 219 -12.22 9.85 -0.71
N LEU A 220 -11.43 8.94 -0.13
CA LEU A 220 -11.88 7.98 0.86
C LEU A 220 -12.14 8.61 2.23
N PHE A 221 -11.23 9.43 2.74
CA PHE A 221 -11.26 9.89 4.13
C PHE A 221 -11.76 11.32 4.34
N VAL A 222 -11.73 12.17 3.30
CA VAL A 222 -12.28 13.55 3.37
C VAL A 222 -13.73 13.59 2.93
N GLY A 223 -14.06 12.83 1.87
CA GLY A 223 -15.34 12.88 1.17
C GLY A 223 -16.54 12.54 2.03
#